data_AF-A0A6I1QNY4-F1
#
_entry.id   AF-A0A6I1QNY4-F1
#
_cell.length_a   1.000
_cell.length_b   1.000
_cell.length_c   1.000
_cell.angle_alpha   90.00
_cell.angle_beta   90.00
_cell.angle_gamma   90.00
#
_symmetry.space_group_name_H-M   'P 1'
#
loop_
_entity.id
_entity.type
_entity.pdbx_description
1 polymer ?
#
loop_
_entity_poly.entity_id
_entity_poly.type
_entity_poly.pdbx_seq_one_letter_code
_entity_poly.pdbx_strand_id
1 'polypeptide(L)'
;MSPMSRAATILRIELWHGLLLLVFVLAFRRTKFIDPQALLLGGVFMGLNFFLLGFGILWVLAPLAGKGKVRAGVSLLILKMIIFLATLIILFFQYEIDGLSFALGFSTLILAIFVEAVMHSLKLEP
;
A
#
# COMPACT_ATOMS: atom_id res chain seq x y z
N MET A 1 11.13 -12.56 14.95
CA MET A 1 10.54 -11.20 14.96
C MET A 1 9.20 -11.27 15.68
N SER A 2 9.04 -10.54 16.78
CA SER A 2 7.79 -10.56 17.57
C SER A 2 6.62 -9.94 16.79
N PRO A 3 5.35 -10.26 17.12
CA PRO A 3 4.17 -9.65 16.48
C PRO A 3 4.20 -8.11 16.56
N MET A 4 4.67 -7.59 17.70
CA MET A 4 4.82 -6.16 17.98
C MET A 4 5.86 -5.50 17.06
N SER A 5 6.95 -6.21 16.76
CA SER A 5 8.00 -5.76 15.84
C SER A 5 7.50 -5.68 14.38
N ARG A 6 6.62 -6.60 13.96
CA ARG A 6 6.02 -6.56 12.61
C ARG A 6 5.06 -5.39 12.42
N ALA A 7 4.20 -5.15 13.41
CA ALA A 7 3.27 -4.02 13.40
C ALA A 7 4.02 -2.68 13.33
N ALA A 8 5.13 -2.55 14.07
CA ALA A 8 5.97 -1.37 14.02
C ALA A 8 6.59 -1.14 12.63
N THR A 9 7.03 -2.20 11.93
CA THR A 9 7.55 -2.08 10.56
C THR A 9 6.45 -1.66 9.57
N ILE A 10 5.25 -2.23 9.66
CA ILE A 10 4.11 -1.84 8.82
C ILE A 10 3.81 -0.35 8.99
N LEU A 11 3.73 0.13 10.24
CA LEU A 11 3.47 1.53 10.54
C LEU A 11 4.55 2.47 9.96
N ARG A 12 5.83 2.07 10.04
CA ARG A 12 6.92 2.87 9.45
C ARG A 12 6.82 2.95 7.93
N ILE A 13 6.47 1.85 7.27
CA ILE A 13 6.23 1.84 5.81
C ILE A 13 5.05 2.75 5.45
N GLU A 14 3.96 2.72 6.21
CA GLU A 14 2.81 3.60 5.99
C GLU A 14 3.18 5.09 6.17
N LEU A 15 4.00 5.42 7.17
CA LEU A 15 4.51 6.77 7.37
C LEU A 15 5.40 7.23 6.20
N TRP A 16 6.32 6.37 5.75
CA TRP A 16 7.15 6.66 4.57
C TRP A 16 6.31 6.84 3.31
N HIS A 17 5.30 6.01 3.12
CA HIS A 17 4.38 6.11 1.98
C HIS A 17 3.62 7.42 2.00
N GLY A 18 3.02 7.80 3.13
CA GLY A 18 2.32 9.08 3.28
C GLY A 18 3.24 10.28 3.04
N LEU A 19 4.47 10.24 3.57
CA LEU A 19 5.46 11.29 3.37
C LEU A 19 5.89 11.40 1.90
N LEU A 20 6.21 10.27 1.25
CA LEU A 20 6.60 10.22 -0.16
C LEU A 20 5.46 10.69 -1.06
N LEU A 21 4.21 10.28 -0.76
CA LEU A 21 3.04 10.74 -1.48
C LEU A 21 2.88 12.26 -1.37
N LEU A 22 3.03 12.82 -0.16
CA LEU A 22 3.00 14.26 0.06
C LEU A 22 4.08 14.97 -0.74
N VAL A 23 5.32 14.46 -0.71
CA VAL A 23 6.45 15.02 -1.47
C VAL A 23 6.16 14.99 -2.97
N PHE A 24 5.65 13.88 -3.50
CA PHE A 24 5.31 13.74 -4.92
C PHE A 24 4.20 14.71 -5.32
N VAL A 25 3.13 14.81 -4.52
CA VAL A 25 2.05 15.78 -4.77
C VAL A 25 2.59 17.20 -4.82
N LEU A 26 3.43 17.59 -3.86
CA LEU A 26 3.99 18.93 -3.81
C LEU A 26 4.97 19.21 -4.96
N ALA A 27 5.80 18.22 -5.32
CA ALA A 27 6.78 18.33 -6.41
C ALA A 27 6.09 18.45 -7.78
N PHE A 28 5.05 17.64 -8.02
CA PHE A 28 4.34 17.58 -9.29
C PHE A 28 3.11 18.51 -9.36
N ARG A 29 2.79 19.25 -8.28
CA ARG A 29 1.65 20.19 -8.27
C ARG A 29 1.66 21.21 -9.40
N ARG A 30 2.86 21.64 -9.83
CA ARG A 30 3.03 22.65 -10.88
C ARG A 30 3.32 22.06 -12.27
N THR A 31 3.49 20.75 -12.37
CA THR A 31 3.73 20.11 -13.66
C THR A 31 2.42 19.84 -14.37
N LYS A 32 2.35 20.14 -15.66
CA LYS A 32 1.19 19.79 -16.51
C LYS A 32 1.16 18.33 -16.95
N PHE A 33 2.24 17.59 -16.68
CA PHE A 33 2.40 16.20 -17.10
C PHE A 33 1.76 15.19 -16.15
N ILE A 34 1.60 15.56 -14.88
CA ILE A 34 1.08 14.67 -13.84
C ILE A 34 -0.18 15.30 -13.29
N ASP A 35 -1.27 14.53 -13.27
CA ASP A 35 -2.49 14.90 -12.57
C ASP A 35 -2.34 14.59 -11.06
N PRO A 36 -2.29 15.62 -10.19
CA PRO A 36 -2.16 15.40 -8.75
C PRO A 36 -3.33 14.64 -8.14
N GLN A 37 -4.53 14.72 -8.72
CA GLN A 37 -5.70 13.99 -8.22
C GLN A 37 -5.57 12.49 -8.49
N ALA A 38 -5.23 12.11 -9.72
CA ALA A 38 -4.91 10.73 -10.06
C ALA A 38 -3.75 10.18 -9.22
N LEU A 39 -2.70 10.98 -8.99
CA LEU A 39 -1.57 10.60 -8.13
C LEU A 39 -1.99 10.36 -6.68
N LEU A 40 -2.79 11.25 -6.10
CA LEU A 40 -3.33 11.06 -4.75
C LEU A 40 -4.22 9.82 -4.68
N LEU A 41 -5.09 9.60 -5.67
CA LEU A 41 -5.96 8.44 -5.72
C LEU A 41 -5.17 7.14 -5.79
N GLY A 42 -4.14 7.07 -6.64
CA GLY A 42 -3.26 5.91 -6.73
C GLY A 42 -2.52 5.63 -5.43
N GLY A 43 -2.02 6.69 -4.77
CA GLY A 43 -1.36 6.59 -3.47
C GLY A 43 -2.31 6.07 -2.39
N VAL A 44 -3.43 6.75 -2.18
CA VAL A 44 -4.45 6.36 -1.17
C VAL A 44 -4.95 4.95 -1.42
N PHE A 45 -5.24 4.61 -2.68
CA PHE A 45 -5.69 3.29 -3.07
C PHE A 45 -4.69 2.21 -2.66
N MET A 46 -3.39 2.44 -2.91
CA MET A 46 -2.35 1.49 -2.53
C MET A 46 -2.10 1.45 -1.02
N GLY A 47 -2.14 2.59 -0.34
CA GLY A 47 -2.03 2.66 1.13
C GLY A 47 -3.14 1.87 1.82
N LEU A 48 -4.40 2.06 1.41
CA LEU A 48 -5.54 1.28 1.92
C LEU A 48 -5.38 -0.21 1.61
N ASN A 49 -4.88 -0.55 0.42
CA ASN A 49 -4.62 -1.94 0.06
C ASN A 49 -3.59 -2.60 0.99
N PHE A 50 -2.51 -1.89 1.31
CA PHE A 50 -1.46 -2.35 2.20
C PHE A 50 -1.93 -2.47 3.65
N PHE A 51 -2.68 -1.48 4.14
CA PHE A 51 -3.30 -1.52 5.46
C PHE A 51 -4.19 -2.77 5.64
N LEU A 52 -5.08 -3.03 4.68
CA LEU A 52 -5.94 -4.22 4.66
C LEU A 52 -5.13 -5.52 4.56
N LEU A 53 -4.02 -5.51 3.82
CA LEU A 53 -3.10 -6.66 3.76
C LEU A 53 -2.51 -6.95 5.15
N GLY A 54 -2.16 -5.93 5.92
CA GLY A 54 -1.69 -6.06 7.30
C GLY A 54 -2.67 -6.85 8.17
N PHE A 55 -3.97 -6.51 8.11
CA PHE A 55 -5.02 -7.26 8.82
C PHE A 55 -5.16 -8.70 8.33
N GLY A 56 -5.15 -8.90 7.01
CA GLY A 56 -5.25 -10.24 6.42
C GLY A 56 -4.10 -11.15 6.86
N ILE A 57 -2.87 -10.63 6.86
CA ILE A 57 -1.67 -11.36 7.30
C ILE A 57 -1.76 -11.70 8.79
N LEU A 58 -2.22 -10.77 9.64
CA LEU A 58 -2.40 -11.03 11.08
C LEU A 58 -3.39 -12.18 11.33
N TRP A 59 -4.45 -12.28 10.53
CA TRP A 59 -5.45 -13.36 10.64
C TRP A 59 -4.96 -14.70 10.09
N VAL A 60 -4.22 -14.69 8.98
CA VAL A 60 -3.68 -15.91 8.34
C VAL A 60 -2.50 -16.49 9.12
N LEU A 61 -1.61 -15.63 9.65
CA LEU A 61 -0.38 -16.05 10.35
C LEU A 61 -0.51 -16.10 11.87
N ALA A 62 -1.71 -15.90 12.43
CA ALA A 62 -1.92 -16.03 13.86
C ALA A 62 -1.54 -17.47 14.32
N PRO A 63 -0.67 -17.63 15.34
CA PRO A 63 -0.08 -18.92 15.72
C PRO A 63 -1.06 -19.96 16.28
N LEU A 64 -2.37 -19.65 16.29
CA LEU A 64 -3.47 -20.50 16.76
C LEU A 64 -4.60 -20.61 15.71
N ALA A 65 -4.29 -20.36 14.43
CA ALA A 65 -5.26 -20.45 13.35
C ALA A 65 -5.60 -21.91 13.03
N GLY A 66 -6.63 -22.45 13.68
CA GLY A 66 -7.27 -23.70 13.23
C GLY A 66 -7.70 -23.60 11.75
N LYS A 67 -7.83 -24.73 11.06
CA LYS A 67 -8.11 -24.82 9.60
C LYS A 67 -9.19 -23.85 9.09
N GLY A 68 -10.22 -23.55 9.90
CA GLY A 68 -11.27 -22.58 9.57
C GLY A 68 -10.80 -21.12 9.46
N LYS A 69 -9.87 -20.67 10.32
CA LYS A 69 -9.33 -19.30 10.29
C LYS A 69 -8.45 -19.06 9.06
N VAL A 70 -7.68 -20.07 8.65
CA VAL A 70 -6.90 -20.02 7.41
C VAL A 70 -7.82 -19.87 6.20
N ARG A 71 -8.89 -20.67 6.11
CA ARG A 71 -9.89 -20.57 5.04
C ARG A 71 -10.53 -19.18 5.00
N ALA A 72 -10.91 -18.64 6.16
CA ALA A 72 -11.46 -17.28 6.25
C ALA A 72 -10.48 -16.21 5.77
N GLY A 73 -9.20 -16.31 6.16
CA GLY A 73 -8.14 -15.40 5.70
C GLY A 73 -7.93 -15.46 4.19
N VAL A 74 -7.91 -16.67 3.59
CA VAL A 74 -7.82 -16.84 2.13
C VAL A 74 -9.04 -16.25 1.43
N SER A 75 -10.25 -16.53 1.92
CA SER A 75 -11.49 -15.96 1.36
C SER A 75 -11.50 -14.43 1.43
N LEU A 76 -10.99 -13.84 2.52
CA LEU A 76 -10.87 -12.40 2.69
C LEU A 76 -9.87 -11.80 1.69
N LEU A 77 -8.76 -12.48 1.42
CA LEU A 77 -7.80 -12.07 0.40
C LEU A 77 -8.40 -12.12 -1.01
N ILE A 78 -9.14 -13.18 -1.35
CA ILE A 78 -9.84 -13.29 -2.64
C ILE A 78 -10.87 -12.17 -2.79
N LEU A 79 -11.69 -11.95 -1.76
CA LEU A 79 -12.68 -10.87 -1.76
C LEU A 79 -12.02 -9.50 -1.95
N LYS A 80 -10.90 -9.25 -1.27
CA LYS A 80 -10.10 -8.03 -1.45
C LYS A 80 -9.63 -7.88 -2.90
N MET A 81 -9.17 -8.94 -3.54
CA MET A 81 -8.74 -8.90 -4.94
C MET A 81 -9.89 -8.54 -5.89
N ILE A 82 -11.09 -9.08 -5.65
CA ILE A 82 -12.27 -8.75 -6.44
C ILE A 82 -12.65 -7.27 -6.26
N ILE A 83 -12.69 -6.79 -5.01
CA ILE A 83 -12.98 -5.38 -4.70
C ILE A 83 -11.95 -4.47 -5.37
N PHE A 84 -10.67 -4.81 -5.26
CA PHE A 84 -9.57 -4.06 -5.87
C PHE A 84 -9.74 -3.94 -7.38
N LEU A 85 -10.00 -5.06 -8.05
CA LEU A 85 -10.18 -5.08 -9.50
C LEU A 85 -11.43 -4.29 -9.93
N ALA A 86 -12.53 -4.43 -9.19
CA ALA A 86 -13.75 -3.67 -9.45
C ALA A 86 -13.53 -2.16 -9.29
N THR A 87 -12.82 -1.73 -8.24
CA THR A 87 -12.48 -0.32 -8.04
C THR A 87 -11.57 0.21 -9.16
N LEU A 88 -10.58 -0.56 -9.61
CA LEU A 88 -9.74 -0.16 -10.75
C LEU A 88 -10.56 0.00 -12.03
N ILE A 89 -11.47 -0.95 -12.31
CA ILE A 89 -12.36 -0.85 -13.47
C ILE A 89 -13.19 0.43 -13.39
N ILE A 90 -13.80 0.71 -12.24
CA ILE A 90 -14.61 1.93 -12.05
C ILE A 90 -13.74 3.19 -12.24
N LEU A 91 -12.58 3.27 -11.59
CA LEU A 91 -11.70 4.43 -11.67
C LEU A 91 -11.20 4.70 -13.10
N PHE A 92 -10.79 3.67 -13.82
CA PHE A 92 -10.22 3.84 -15.16
C PHE A 92 -11.27 3.97 -16.26
N PHE A 93 -12.40 3.29 -16.16
CA PHE A 93 -13.43 3.29 -17.22
C PHE A 93 -14.55 4.31 -16.99
N GLN A 94 -14.86 4.69 -15.74
CA GLN A 94 -15.91 5.68 -15.48
C GLN A 94 -15.38 7.07 -15.17
N TYR A 95 -14.23 7.17 -14.49
CA TYR A 95 -13.66 8.45 -14.05
C TYR A 95 -12.50 8.95 -14.91
N GLU A 96 -12.13 8.23 -15.98
CA GLU A 96 -11.08 8.60 -16.93
C GLU A 96 -9.76 9.04 -16.27
N ILE A 97 -9.42 8.41 -15.14
CA ILE A 97 -8.23 8.73 -14.36
C ILE A 97 -6.97 8.51 -15.21
N ASP A 98 -6.04 9.47 -15.17
CA ASP A 98 -4.74 9.31 -15.82
C ASP A 98 -3.94 8.15 -15.19
N GLY A 99 -3.73 7.09 -15.97
CA GLY A 99 -3.07 5.87 -15.53
C GLY A 99 -1.62 6.05 -15.12
N LEU A 100 -0.90 6.98 -15.76
CA LEU A 100 0.49 7.24 -15.42
C LEU A 100 0.60 7.89 -14.03
N SER A 101 -0.17 8.95 -13.80
CA SER A 101 -0.22 9.65 -12.52
C SER A 101 -0.70 8.74 -11.40
N PHE A 102 -1.73 7.93 -11.66
CA PHE A 102 -2.21 6.92 -10.71
C PHE A 102 -1.12 5.88 -10.38
N ALA A 103 -0.43 5.33 -11.38
CA ALA A 103 0.64 4.37 -11.17
C ALA A 103 1.83 4.97 -10.39
N LEU A 104 2.15 6.25 -10.62
CA LEU A 104 3.15 6.97 -9.83
C LEU A 104 2.73 7.04 -8.36
N GLY A 105 1.50 7.45 -8.08
CA GLY A 105 0.92 7.43 -6.74
C GLY A 105 1.02 6.06 -6.08
N PHE A 106 0.58 5.01 -6.78
CA PHE A 106 0.65 3.63 -6.35
C PHE A 106 2.09 3.19 -6.01
N SER A 107 3.05 3.54 -6.87
CA SER A 107 4.46 3.14 -6.73
C SER A 107 5.16 3.76 -5.52
N THR A 108 4.63 4.84 -4.94
CA THR A 108 5.22 5.45 -3.73
C THR A 108 5.26 4.47 -2.56
N LEU A 109 4.36 3.48 -2.49
CA LEU A 109 4.42 2.44 -1.46
C LEU A 109 5.60 1.48 -1.67
N ILE A 110 5.87 1.09 -2.92
CA ILE A 110 7.04 0.24 -3.24
C ILE A 110 8.32 0.98 -2.84
N LEU A 111 8.39 2.27 -3.15
CA LEU A 111 9.51 3.12 -2.75
C LEU A 111 9.61 3.23 -1.21
N ALA A 112 8.48 3.35 -0.50
CA ALA A 112 8.46 3.37 0.97
C ALA A 112 9.01 2.08 1.57
N ILE A 113 8.62 0.91 1.03
CA ILE A 113 9.15 -0.39 1.43
C ILE A 113 10.65 -0.46 1.18
N PHE A 114 11.11 0.03 0.03
CA PHE A 114 12.53 0.06 -0.32
C PHE A 114 13.32 0.96 0.64
N VAL A 115 12.83 2.17 0.92
CA VAL A 115 13.44 3.10 1.88
C VAL A 115 13.54 2.46 3.27
N GLU A 116 12.46 1.85 3.76
CA GLU A 116 12.48 1.15 5.06
C GLU A 116 13.50 0.00 5.07
N ALA A 117 13.57 -0.78 3.99
CA ALA A 117 14.54 -1.87 3.87
C ALA A 117 15.99 -1.37 3.88
N VAL A 118 16.30 -0.31 3.12
CA VAL A 118 17.62 0.32 3.08
C VAL A 118 17.98 0.93 4.44
N MET A 119 17.07 1.67 5.07
CA MET A 119 17.28 2.27 6.38
C MET A 119 17.51 1.22 7.47
N HIS A 120 16.84 0.07 7.37
CA HIS A 120 17.07 -1.05 8.27
C HIS A 120 18.45 -1.68 8.05
N SER A 121 18.88 -1.87 6.80
CA SER A 121 20.24 -2.33 6.49
C SER A 121 21.32 -1.36 6.97
N LEU A 122 21.12 -0.05 6.79
CA LEU A 122 22.05 0.98 7.24
C LEU A 122 22.10 1.12 8.77
N LYS A 123 21.05 0.74 9.50
CA LYS A 123 21.09 0.67 10.97
C LYS A 123 21.76 -0.62 11.49
N LEU A 124 21.97 -1.59 10.62
CA LEU A 124 22.74 -2.79 10.90
C LEU A 124 24.24 -2.62 10.59
N GLU A 125 24.66 -1.45 10.08
CA GLU A 125 26.06 -1.02 9.92
C GLU A 125 26.28 0.30 10.68
N PRO A 126 27.24 0.44 11.61
CA PRO A 126 28.26 -0.51 12.06
C PRO A 126 27.95 -1.23 13.38
#